data_AF-A0A367GTX9-F1
#
_entry.id   AF-A0A367GTX9-F1
#
_cell.length_a   1.000
_cell.length_b   1.000
_cell.length_c   1.000
_cell.angle_alpha   90.00
_cell.angle_beta   90.00
_cell.angle_gamma   90.00
#
_symmetry.space_group_name_H-M   'P 1'
#
loop_
_entity.id
_entity.type
_entity.pdbx_description
1 polymer ?
#
loop_
_entity_poly.entity_id
_entity_poly.type
_entity_poly.pdbx_seq_one_letter_code
_entity_poly.pdbx_strand_id
1 'polypeptide(L)'
;MKQFLITVVFLFITSIAFSQKKIDGFLGIKLGSDKESVIKAITLRGGELDVENTKSTNVTFRNVKVGANNAFGLIVKFINGKAFQASFLFSPTSDSKLISFYNQFVEDLDAVYGKGDSFKRFTSPYEDGDGYELTAIKAEKAEFNTFYDDKSAEPTKNMISVRITSGMNVNLLYQDGVLIQEAINAQNEQNRSDF
;
A
#
# COMPACT_ATOMS: atom_id res chain seq x y z
N MET A 1 40.05 -29.98 46.30
CA MET A 1 40.49 -28.88 45.41
C MET A 1 39.61 -28.89 44.16
N LYS A 2 38.88 -27.78 43.97
CA LYS A 2 38.16 -27.28 42.78
C LYS A 2 37.42 -28.29 41.89
N GLN A 3 36.11 -28.42 42.17
CA GLN A 3 35.10 -28.87 41.22
C GLN A 3 35.02 -27.89 40.04
N PHE A 4 35.27 -28.35 38.82
CA PHE A 4 34.99 -27.59 37.61
C PHE A 4 33.52 -27.81 37.23
N LEU A 5 32.68 -26.85 37.60
CA LEU A 5 31.30 -26.75 37.13
C LEU A 5 31.35 -26.16 35.71
N ILE A 6 31.30 -27.03 34.68
CA ILE A 6 31.15 -26.58 33.29
C ILE A 6 29.66 -26.31 33.06
N THR A 7 29.24 -25.07 33.28
CA THR A 7 27.92 -24.58 32.86
C THR A 7 27.99 -24.25 31.37
N VAL A 8 27.65 -25.22 30.51
CA VAL A 8 27.38 -24.94 29.09
C VAL A 8 26.00 -24.27 29.02
N VAL A 9 25.97 -22.94 28.98
CA VAL A 9 24.77 -22.18 28.60
C VAL A 9 24.60 -22.34 27.09
N PHE A 10 23.80 -23.31 26.68
CA PHE A 10 23.30 -23.42 25.31
C PHE A 10 22.29 -22.28 25.07
N LEU A 11 22.80 -21.14 24.61
CA LEU A 11 21.97 -20.04 24.11
C LEU A 11 21.37 -20.49 22.77
N PHE A 12 20.22 -21.17 22.83
CA PHE A 12 19.33 -21.34 21.67
C PHE A 12 18.86 -19.94 21.27
N ILE A 13 19.62 -19.29 20.38
CA ILE A 13 19.11 -18.16 19.60
C ILE A 13 18.08 -18.78 18.66
N THR A 14 16.84 -18.86 19.13
CA THR A 14 15.70 -19.14 18.27
C THR A 14 15.63 -17.99 17.27
N SER A 15 16.15 -18.22 16.07
CA SER A 15 15.87 -17.39 14.92
C SER A 15 14.37 -17.46 14.68
N ILE A 16 13.63 -16.49 15.25
CA ILE A 16 12.21 -16.30 14.98
C ILE A 16 12.13 -15.92 13.51
N ALA A 17 11.96 -16.91 12.64
CA ALA A 17 11.56 -16.68 11.28
C ALA A 17 10.14 -16.11 11.35
N PHE A 18 10.03 -14.78 11.36
CA PHE A 18 8.75 -14.13 11.16
C PHE A 18 8.28 -14.51 9.76
N SER A 19 7.29 -15.40 9.69
CA SER A 19 6.59 -15.67 8.43
C SER A 19 6.01 -14.35 7.96
N GLN A 20 6.43 -13.90 6.78
CA GLN A 20 5.90 -12.69 6.16
C GLN A 20 4.38 -12.82 6.03
N LYS A 21 3.66 -11.74 6.34
CA LYS A 21 2.21 -11.76 6.27
C LYS A 21 1.77 -11.86 4.81
N LYS A 22 0.82 -12.76 4.52
CA LYS A 22 0.19 -12.84 3.20
C LYS A 22 -0.54 -11.53 2.86
N ILE A 23 -0.47 -11.10 1.60
CA ILE A 23 -1.25 -9.97 1.10
C ILE A 23 -2.62 -10.48 0.67
N ASP A 24 -3.58 -10.48 1.59
CA ASP A 24 -4.95 -10.98 1.36
C ASP A 24 -6.03 -9.89 1.49
N GLY A 25 -5.63 -8.67 1.81
CA GLY A 25 -6.57 -7.64 2.21
C GLY A 25 -5.91 -6.36 2.72
N PHE A 26 -6.75 -5.40 3.06
CA PHE A 26 -6.38 -4.13 3.68
C PHE A 26 -7.20 -3.94 4.95
N LEU A 27 -6.59 -3.43 6.03
CA LEU A 27 -7.30 -3.21 7.30
C LEU A 27 -8.14 -4.42 7.75
N GLY A 28 -7.65 -5.65 7.55
CA GLY A 28 -8.39 -6.88 7.90
C GLY A 28 -9.65 -7.17 7.05
N ILE A 29 -9.90 -6.37 6.01
CA ILE A 29 -10.92 -6.60 4.98
C ILE A 29 -10.24 -7.36 3.86
N LYS A 30 -10.79 -8.52 3.48
CA LYS A 30 -10.23 -9.32 2.40
C LYS A 30 -10.44 -8.62 1.06
N LEU A 31 -9.45 -8.71 0.18
CA LEU A 31 -9.69 -8.50 -1.23
C LEU A 31 -10.75 -9.50 -1.70
N GLY A 32 -11.65 -9.04 -2.56
CA GLY A 32 -12.84 -9.77 -2.98
C GLY A 32 -14.09 -9.54 -2.11
N SER A 33 -13.99 -8.84 -0.98
CA SER A 33 -15.16 -8.52 -0.14
C SER A 33 -16.18 -7.65 -0.87
N ASP A 34 -17.46 -7.84 -0.54
CA ASP A 34 -18.54 -7.03 -1.09
C ASP A 34 -18.55 -5.59 -0.53
N LYS A 35 -19.29 -4.71 -1.20
CA LYS A 35 -19.37 -3.28 -0.86
C LYS A 35 -19.91 -3.03 0.54
N GLU A 36 -20.96 -3.74 0.96
CA GLU A 36 -21.59 -3.52 2.27
C GLU A 36 -20.66 -3.93 3.39
N SER A 37 -19.97 -5.07 3.24
CA SER A 37 -18.95 -5.55 4.17
C SER A 37 -17.79 -4.53 4.32
N VAL A 38 -17.33 -3.95 3.21
CA VAL A 38 -16.29 -2.91 3.23
C VAL A 38 -16.75 -1.67 3.98
N ILE A 39 -17.95 -1.14 3.66
CA ILE A 39 -18.51 0.04 4.33
C ILE A 39 -18.62 -0.20 5.82
N LYS A 40 -19.25 -1.32 6.23
CA LYS A 40 -19.41 -1.66 7.64
C LYS A 40 -18.07 -1.76 8.37
N ALA A 41 -17.09 -2.43 7.77
CA ALA A 41 -15.79 -2.65 8.40
C ALA A 41 -14.98 -1.36 8.56
N ILE A 42 -15.02 -0.44 7.57
CA ILE A 42 -14.32 0.84 7.65
C ILE A 42 -15.02 1.79 8.62
N THR A 43 -16.35 1.88 8.60
CA THR A 43 -17.10 2.72 9.54
C THR A 43 -16.96 2.26 10.99
N LEU A 44 -16.91 0.95 11.25
CA LEU A 44 -16.64 0.41 12.59
C LEU A 44 -15.26 0.84 13.13
N ARG A 45 -14.32 1.18 12.24
CA ARG A 45 -12.98 1.68 12.57
C ARG A 45 -12.91 3.21 12.66
N GLY A 46 -14.04 3.90 12.59
CA GLY A 46 -14.13 5.36 12.65
C GLY A 46 -13.93 6.06 11.30
N GLY A 47 -13.83 5.32 10.19
CA GLY A 47 -13.81 5.91 8.86
C GLY A 47 -15.17 6.50 8.47
N GLU A 48 -15.15 7.68 7.88
CA GLU A 48 -16.36 8.41 7.49
C GLU A 48 -16.67 8.16 6.02
N LEU A 49 -17.85 7.64 5.70
CA LEU A 49 -18.26 7.44 4.30
C LEU A 49 -18.46 8.79 3.62
N ASP A 50 -17.76 9.01 2.51
CA ASP A 50 -17.95 10.15 1.63
C ASP A 50 -18.99 9.80 0.57
N VAL A 51 -20.25 10.15 0.86
CA VAL A 51 -21.39 9.82 0.00
C VAL A 51 -21.30 10.54 -1.35
N GLU A 52 -20.75 11.76 -1.38
CA GLU A 52 -20.65 12.58 -2.60
C GLU A 52 -19.65 11.99 -3.60
N ASN A 53 -18.55 11.44 -3.09
CA ASN A 53 -17.49 10.83 -3.91
C ASN A 53 -17.64 9.31 -4.07
N THR A 54 -18.71 8.71 -3.54
CA THR A 54 -19.02 7.29 -3.70
C THR A 54 -19.83 7.07 -4.98
N LYS A 55 -19.47 6.03 -5.76
CA LYS A 55 -20.12 5.67 -7.03
C LYS A 55 -20.54 4.20 -7.05
N SER A 56 -21.14 3.75 -8.16
CA SER A 56 -21.42 2.33 -8.36
C SER A 56 -20.14 1.49 -8.35
N THR A 57 -19.05 1.99 -8.94
CA THR A 57 -17.77 1.28 -9.10
C THR A 57 -16.76 1.50 -7.98
N ASN A 58 -17.01 2.42 -7.04
CA ASN A 58 -16.10 2.69 -5.92
C ASN A 58 -16.84 3.26 -4.71
N VAL A 59 -16.26 3.10 -3.52
CA VAL A 59 -16.65 3.83 -2.31
C VAL A 59 -15.48 4.64 -1.81
N THR A 60 -15.78 5.82 -1.28
CA THR A 60 -14.77 6.75 -0.78
C THR A 60 -15.00 7.00 0.71
N PHE A 61 -13.93 7.03 1.50
CA PHE A 61 -13.96 7.35 2.92
C PHE A 61 -12.97 8.45 3.27
N ARG A 62 -13.25 9.17 4.35
CA ARG A 62 -12.36 10.13 5.01
C ARG A 62 -11.96 9.60 6.39
N ASN A 63 -10.92 10.21 6.97
CA ASN A 63 -10.47 9.96 8.34
C ASN A 63 -10.16 8.47 8.64
N VAL A 64 -9.51 7.78 7.71
CA VAL A 64 -9.20 6.35 7.87
C VAL A 64 -7.80 6.16 8.45
N LYS A 65 -7.70 5.47 9.59
CA LYS A 65 -6.42 5.21 10.25
C LYS A 65 -5.74 3.93 9.73
N VAL A 66 -4.45 4.04 9.40
CA VAL A 66 -3.57 2.93 9.02
C VAL A 66 -2.32 2.98 9.89
N GLY A 67 -2.18 2.04 10.82
CA GLY A 67 -1.13 2.09 11.82
C GLY A 67 -1.22 3.36 12.67
N ALA A 68 -0.14 4.13 12.75
CA ALA A 68 -0.11 5.43 13.42
C ALA A 68 -0.61 6.60 12.54
N ASN A 69 -0.77 6.38 11.24
CA ASN A 69 -1.01 7.43 10.26
C ASN A 69 -2.51 7.55 9.93
N ASN A 70 -2.96 8.78 9.68
CA ASN A 70 -4.32 9.06 9.21
C ASN A 70 -4.30 9.34 7.71
N ALA A 71 -4.99 8.52 6.94
CA ALA A 71 -5.26 8.80 5.54
C ALA A 71 -6.39 9.84 5.45
N PHE A 72 -6.18 10.90 4.67
CA PHE A 72 -7.23 11.87 4.41
C PHE A 72 -8.29 11.33 3.44
N GLY A 73 -7.93 10.33 2.63
CA GLY A 73 -8.83 9.64 1.74
C GLY A 73 -8.52 8.14 1.64
N LEU A 74 -9.57 7.33 1.58
CA LEU A 74 -9.52 5.94 1.14
C LEU A 74 -10.51 5.75 -0.01
N ILE A 75 -10.05 5.24 -1.14
CA ILE A 75 -10.90 4.87 -2.27
C ILE A 75 -10.81 3.35 -2.45
N VAL A 76 -11.95 2.66 -2.34
CA VAL A 76 -12.04 1.22 -2.63
C VAL A 76 -12.82 1.02 -3.93
N LYS A 77 -12.20 0.36 -4.91
CA LYS A 77 -12.84 0.06 -6.20
C LYS A 77 -13.38 -1.37 -6.24
N PHE A 78 -14.46 -1.55 -6.97
CA PHE A 78 -15.16 -2.81 -7.13
C PHE A 78 -15.31 -3.19 -8.60
N ILE A 79 -15.19 -4.49 -8.85
CA ILE A 79 -15.55 -5.13 -10.13
C ILE A 79 -16.42 -6.33 -9.77
N ASN A 80 -17.54 -6.52 -10.49
CA ASN A 80 -18.48 -7.60 -10.21
C ASN A 80 -18.94 -7.67 -8.73
N GLY A 81 -19.08 -6.50 -8.09
CA GLY A 81 -19.45 -6.37 -6.67
C GLY A 81 -18.34 -6.69 -5.67
N LYS A 82 -17.12 -7.02 -6.13
CA LYS A 82 -15.98 -7.44 -5.30
C LYS A 82 -14.90 -6.37 -5.24
N ALA A 83 -14.43 -6.05 -4.04
CA ALA A 83 -13.36 -5.10 -3.82
C ALA A 83 -12.04 -5.63 -4.39
N PHE A 84 -11.47 -4.96 -5.40
CA PHE A 84 -10.21 -5.40 -6.01
C PHE A 84 -9.05 -4.44 -5.76
N GLN A 85 -9.34 -3.23 -5.28
CA GLN A 85 -8.33 -2.21 -5.08
C GLN A 85 -8.72 -1.31 -3.91
N ALA A 86 -7.75 -0.98 -3.04
CA ALA A 86 -7.91 0.02 -1.99
C ALA A 86 -6.73 0.99 -2.00
N SER A 87 -6.99 2.28 -2.17
CA SER A 87 -5.99 3.34 -2.25
C SER A 87 -6.15 4.30 -1.08
N PHE A 88 -5.15 4.35 -0.21
CA PHE A 88 -5.07 5.27 0.91
C PHE A 88 -4.16 6.44 0.55
N LEU A 89 -4.64 7.66 0.78
CA LEU A 89 -3.89 8.88 0.52
C LEU A 89 -3.50 9.55 1.84
N PHE A 90 -2.21 9.78 2.00
CA PHE A 90 -1.61 10.43 3.15
C PHE A 90 -0.93 11.72 2.74
N SER A 91 -1.13 12.77 3.53
CA SER A 91 -0.43 14.04 3.36
C SER A 91 0.48 14.25 4.56
N PRO A 92 1.80 14.43 4.38
CA PRO A 92 2.68 14.80 5.48
C PRO A 92 2.32 16.19 6.01
N THR A 93 2.77 16.54 7.22
CA THR A 93 2.52 17.88 7.79
C THR A 93 3.14 19.02 6.98
N SER A 94 4.12 18.72 6.12
CA SER A 94 4.77 19.66 5.20
C SER A 94 5.43 18.91 4.04
N ASP A 95 5.50 19.54 2.87
CA ASP A 95 6.17 18.99 1.67
C ASP A 95 7.62 18.56 1.95
N SER A 96 8.34 19.30 2.79
CA SER A 96 9.72 18.99 3.18
C SER A 96 9.89 17.64 3.89
N LYS A 97 8.81 17.08 4.44
CA LYS A 97 8.80 15.78 5.09
C LYS A 97 8.28 14.66 4.19
N LEU A 98 7.92 14.94 2.93
CA LEU A 98 7.27 13.97 2.06
C LEU A 98 8.12 12.72 1.82
N ILE A 99 9.40 12.91 1.49
CA ILE A 99 10.31 11.79 1.21
C ILE A 99 10.61 10.99 2.49
N SER A 100 10.85 11.66 3.63
CA SER A 100 11.09 10.97 4.90
C SER A 100 9.84 10.25 5.41
N PHE A 101 8.65 10.83 5.23
CA PHE A 101 7.38 10.19 5.53
C PHE A 101 7.16 8.94 4.67
N TYR A 102 7.43 9.03 3.35
CA TYR A 102 7.40 7.86 2.47
C TYR A 102 8.37 6.76 2.91
N ASN A 103 9.61 7.10 3.24
CA ASN A 103 10.61 6.13 3.69
C ASN A 103 10.18 5.44 4.99
N GLN A 104 9.68 6.20 5.98
CA GLN A 104 9.14 5.62 7.21
C GLN A 104 7.97 4.67 6.93
N PHE A 105 7.09 5.05 6.00
CA PHE A 105 5.95 4.23 5.63
C PHE A 105 6.37 2.91 4.96
N VAL A 106 7.44 2.95 4.16
CA VAL A 106 8.06 1.76 3.57
C VAL A 106 8.67 0.88 4.67
N GLU A 107 9.38 1.45 5.64
CA GLU A 107 9.93 0.68 6.77
C GLU A 107 8.84 -0.01 7.60
N ASP A 108 7.72 0.68 7.85
CA ASP A 108 6.58 0.11 8.57
C ASP A 108 5.96 -1.08 7.80
N LEU A 109 5.96 -1.04 6.47
CA LEU A 109 5.47 -2.13 5.63
C LEU A 109 6.49 -3.27 5.52
N ASP A 110 7.78 -2.96 5.41
CA ASP A 110 8.87 -3.93 5.43
C ASP A 110 8.79 -4.81 6.69
N ALA A 111 8.43 -4.23 7.83
CA ALA A 111 8.24 -4.94 9.09
C ALA A 111 7.06 -5.94 9.08
N VAL A 112 6.07 -5.76 8.21
CA VAL A 112 4.86 -6.58 8.14
C VAL A 112 4.92 -7.61 7.00
N TYR A 113 5.37 -7.16 5.82
CA TYR A 113 5.32 -7.93 4.58
C TYR A 113 6.70 -8.42 4.11
N GLY A 114 7.77 -8.06 4.82
CA GLY A 114 9.14 -8.29 4.38
C GLY A 114 9.62 -7.23 3.40
N LYS A 115 10.90 -7.32 2.99
CA LYS A 115 11.54 -6.27 2.19
C LYS A 115 10.83 -6.05 0.84
N GLY A 116 10.35 -4.84 0.61
CA GLY A 116 9.77 -4.40 -0.65
C GLY A 116 10.83 -4.07 -1.71
N ASP A 117 10.43 -4.15 -2.98
CA ASP A 117 11.24 -3.79 -4.13
C ASP A 117 11.05 -2.28 -4.43
N SER A 118 12.00 -1.48 -3.96
CA SER A 118 12.00 -0.02 -4.10
C SER A 118 12.79 0.45 -5.32
N PHE A 119 12.27 1.45 -6.04
CA PHE A 119 13.04 2.16 -7.05
C PHE A 119 12.72 3.66 -7.04
N LYS A 120 13.72 4.44 -7.45
CA LYS A 120 13.58 5.85 -7.75
C LYS A 120 13.99 6.10 -9.18
N ARG A 121 13.26 6.98 -9.86
CA ARG A 121 13.58 7.38 -11.24
C ARG A 121 13.53 8.89 -11.35
N PHE A 122 14.57 9.48 -11.92
CA PHE A 122 14.66 10.90 -12.19
C PHE A 122 14.82 11.13 -13.69
N THR A 123 14.19 12.21 -14.17
CA THR A 123 14.30 12.66 -15.55
C THR A 123 15.10 13.95 -15.57
N SER A 124 16.09 14.02 -16.47
CA SER A 124 16.89 15.22 -16.71
C SER A 124 16.00 16.48 -16.81
N PRO A 125 16.38 17.59 -16.15
CA PRO A 125 17.71 17.87 -15.56
C PRO A 125 17.89 17.44 -14.09
N TYR A 126 16.94 16.70 -13.50
CA TYR A 126 16.97 16.35 -12.07
C TYR A 126 17.73 15.05 -11.80
N GLU A 127 18.32 14.96 -10.60
CA GLU A 127 19.07 13.78 -10.12
C GLU A 127 18.74 13.48 -8.64
N ASP A 128 18.93 12.22 -8.20
CA ASP A 128 18.74 11.87 -6.79
C ASP A 128 19.83 12.53 -5.93
N GLY A 129 19.43 13.33 -4.94
CA GLY A 129 20.36 14.03 -4.05
C GLY A 129 20.78 15.43 -4.53
N ASP A 130 20.18 15.96 -5.60
CA ASP A 130 20.48 17.31 -6.10
C ASP A 130 19.79 18.45 -5.32
N GLY A 131 18.91 18.12 -4.38
CA GLY A 131 18.14 19.05 -3.56
C GLY A 131 16.88 19.62 -4.24
N TYR A 132 16.58 19.19 -5.46
CA TYR A 132 15.40 19.58 -6.24
C TYR A 132 14.35 18.46 -6.34
N GLU A 133 14.43 17.42 -5.51
CA GLU A 133 13.59 16.23 -5.61
C GLU A 133 12.11 16.57 -5.48
N LEU A 134 11.72 17.46 -4.57
CA LEU A 134 10.32 17.87 -4.40
C LEU A 134 9.80 18.62 -5.64
N THR A 135 10.64 19.45 -6.26
CA THR A 135 10.32 20.14 -7.51
C THR A 135 10.15 19.13 -8.64
N ALA A 136 11.06 18.16 -8.73
CA ALA A 136 10.99 17.08 -9.71
C ALA A 136 9.73 16.22 -9.54
N ILE A 137 9.33 15.91 -8.30
CA ILE A 137 8.08 15.19 -8.00
C ILE A 137 6.87 15.98 -8.49
N LYS A 138 6.76 17.27 -8.16
CA LYS A 138 5.66 18.14 -8.61
C LYS A 138 5.58 18.24 -10.14
N ALA A 139 6.73 18.24 -10.79
CA ALA A 139 6.84 18.31 -12.25
C ALA A 139 6.68 16.95 -12.95
N GLU A 140 6.38 15.86 -12.23
CA GLU A 140 6.29 14.49 -12.76
C GLU A 140 7.60 14.04 -13.44
N LYS A 141 8.73 14.54 -12.94
CA LYS A 141 10.09 14.23 -13.36
C LYS A 141 10.85 13.36 -12.36
N ALA A 142 10.28 13.09 -11.20
CA ALA A 142 10.80 12.13 -10.24
C ALA A 142 9.69 11.17 -9.78
N GLU A 143 10.05 9.89 -9.67
CA GLU A 143 9.18 8.82 -9.22
C GLU A 143 9.82 8.09 -8.04
N PHE A 144 9.01 7.84 -7.02
CA PHE A 144 9.37 7.06 -5.84
C PHE A 144 8.30 5.99 -5.70
N ASN A 145 8.70 4.73 -5.79
CA ASN A 145 7.79 3.60 -5.70
C ASN A 145 8.43 2.44 -4.95
N THR A 146 7.62 1.73 -4.17
CA THR A 146 7.97 0.45 -3.55
C THR A 146 6.85 -0.54 -3.79
N PHE A 147 7.20 -1.75 -4.21
CA PHE A 147 6.26 -2.85 -4.43
C PHE A 147 6.47 -3.99 -3.43
N TYR A 148 5.37 -4.63 -3.05
CA TYR A 148 5.36 -5.88 -2.30
C TYR A 148 4.42 -6.84 -3.03
N ASP A 149 4.93 -7.99 -3.44
CA ASP A 149 4.15 -9.02 -4.10
C ASP A 149 4.04 -10.27 -3.23
N ASP A 150 2.87 -10.89 -3.23
CA ASP A 150 2.70 -12.19 -2.57
C ASP A 150 3.40 -13.28 -3.39
N LYS A 151 4.67 -13.56 -3.05
CA LYS A 151 5.48 -14.59 -3.73
C LYS A 151 4.89 -16.00 -3.61
N SER A 152 3.90 -16.22 -2.74
CA SER A 152 3.23 -17.52 -2.56
C SER A 152 1.97 -17.70 -3.40
N ALA A 153 1.47 -16.63 -4.03
CA ALA A 153 0.21 -16.64 -4.80
C ALA A 153 0.48 -16.68 -6.32
N GLU A 154 0.69 -17.87 -6.87
CA GLU A 154 0.69 -18.09 -8.33
C GLU A 154 -0.73 -18.50 -8.80
N PRO A 155 -1.20 -18.08 -10.00
CA PRO A 155 -0.47 -17.39 -11.08
C PRO A 155 -0.54 -15.86 -11.07
N THR A 156 -1.40 -15.25 -10.25
CA THR A 156 -1.56 -13.79 -10.17
C THR A 156 -1.44 -13.34 -8.72
N LYS A 157 -0.44 -12.49 -8.46
CA LYS A 157 -0.06 -12.05 -7.12
C LYS A 157 -0.89 -10.86 -6.70
N ASN A 158 -1.41 -10.91 -5.48
CA ASN A 158 -1.86 -9.70 -4.82
C ASN A 158 -0.65 -8.82 -4.54
N MET A 159 -0.84 -7.51 -4.65
CA MET A 159 0.23 -6.53 -4.58
C MET A 159 -0.11 -5.42 -3.62
N ILE A 160 0.92 -4.92 -2.93
CA ILE A 160 0.91 -3.61 -2.30
C ILE A 160 1.87 -2.72 -3.08
N SER A 161 1.46 -1.49 -3.39
CA SER A 161 2.39 -0.47 -3.87
C SER A 161 2.31 0.80 -3.02
N VAL A 162 3.46 1.41 -2.79
CA VAL A 162 3.54 2.72 -2.15
C VAL A 162 4.25 3.66 -3.09
N ARG A 163 3.69 4.84 -3.31
CA ARG A 163 4.31 5.85 -4.16
C ARG A 163 4.10 7.25 -3.66
N ILE A 164 5.01 8.14 -4.03
CA ILE A 164 4.78 9.58 -3.95
C ILE A 164 4.01 10.03 -5.20
N THR A 165 3.01 10.90 -5.04
CA THR A 165 2.24 11.49 -6.14
C THR A 165 2.70 12.92 -6.43
N SER A 166 2.48 13.41 -7.65
CA SER A 166 2.74 14.81 -8.03
C SER A 166 1.93 15.82 -7.20
N GLY A 167 0.84 15.38 -6.58
CA GLY A 167 0.05 16.14 -5.62
C GLY A 167 0.66 16.22 -4.21
N MET A 168 1.94 15.87 -4.02
CA MET A 168 2.64 15.90 -2.73
C MET A 168 2.05 15.01 -1.63
N ASN A 169 1.53 13.85 -2.03
CA ASN A 169 0.95 12.87 -1.11
C ASN A 169 1.63 11.50 -1.28
N VAL A 170 1.56 10.67 -0.26
CA VAL A 170 1.89 9.24 -0.36
C VAL A 170 0.61 8.46 -0.61
N ASN A 171 0.63 7.62 -1.64
CA ASN A 171 -0.45 6.69 -1.95
C ASN A 171 -0.01 5.27 -1.60
N LEU A 172 -0.75 4.62 -0.71
CA LEU A 172 -0.66 3.19 -0.43
C LEU A 172 -1.80 2.47 -1.15
N LEU A 173 -1.45 1.54 -2.02
CA LEU A 173 -2.37 0.77 -2.82
C LEU A 173 -2.32 -0.70 -2.41
N TYR A 174 -3.47 -1.31 -2.17
CA TYR A 174 -3.65 -2.77 -2.16
C TYR A 174 -4.40 -3.17 -3.41
N GLN A 175 -4.01 -4.28 -4.04
CA GLN A 175 -4.63 -4.76 -5.27
C GLN A 175 -4.73 -6.28 -5.33
N ASP A 176 -5.88 -6.77 -5.78
CA ASP A 176 -6.12 -8.18 -6.08
C ASP A 176 -5.59 -8.52 -7.48
N GLY A 177 -4.74 -9.53 -7.57
CA GLY A 177 -4.06 -9.92 -8.80
C GLY A 177 -4.98 -10.51 -9.88
N VAL A 178 -6.08 -11.16 -9.48
CA VAL A 178 -7.03 -11.76 -10.44
C VAL A 178 -8.04 -10.69 -10.88
N LEU A 179 -8.68 -10.04 -9.91
CA LEU A 179 -9.78 -9.12 -10.17
C LEU A 179 -9.31 -7.84 -10.88
N ILE A 180 -8.05 -7.42 -10.72
CA ILE A 180 -7.51 -6.33 -11.53
C ILE A 180 -7.51 -6.68 -13.02
N GLN A 181 -7.20 -7.93 -13.38
CA GLN A 181 -7.19 -8.34 -14.78
C GLN A 181 -8.61 -8.37 -15.35
N GLU A 182 -9.60 -8.79 -14.56
CA GLU A 182 -11.01 -8.66 -14.93
C GLU A 182 -11.40 -7.20 -15.16
N ALA A 183 -11.00 -6.29 -14.26
CA ALA A 183 -11.29 -4.87 -14.39
C ALA A 183 -10.62 -4.24 -15.63
N ILE A 184 -9.38 -4.61 -15.94
CA ILE A 184 -8.67 -4.18 -17.16
C ILE A 184 -9.40 -4.67 -18.41
N ASN A 185 -9.81 -5.94 -18.44
CA ASN A 185 -10.52 -6.51 -19.58
C ASN A 185 -11.88 -5.82 -19.81
N ALA A 186 -12.66 -5.60 -18.75
CA ALA A 186 -13.92 -4.88 -18.82
C ALA A 186 -13.76 -3.44 -19.34
N GLN A 187 -12.71 -2.74 -18.89
CA GLN A 187 -12.39 -1.39 -19.40
C GLN A 187 -12.03 -1.41 -20.89
N ASN A 188 -11.24 -2.40 -21.33
CA ASN A 188 -10.86 -2.54 -22.73
C ASN A 188 -12.04 -2.87 -23.64
N GLU A 189 -12.98 -3.69 -23.18
CA GLU A 189 -14.23 -3.99 -23.90
C GLU A 189 -15.11 -2.75 -24.03
N GLN A 190 -15.27 -1.98 -22.95
CA GLN A 190 -16.00 -0.71 -22.99
C GLN A 190 -15.36 0.28 -23.98
N ASN A 191 -14.03 0.42 -23.92
CA ASN A 191 -13.32 1.32 -24.85
C ASN A 191 -13.49 0.88 -26.30
N ARG A 192 -13.64 -0.43 -26.59
CA ARG A 192 -13.87 -0.94 -27.94
C ARG A 192 -15.31 -0.71 -28.41
N SER A 193 -16.30 -0.76 -27.52
CA SER A 193 -17.70 -0.50 -27.90
C SER A 193 -17.99 0.96 -28.22
N ASP A 194 -17.12 1.87 -27.77
CA ASP A 194 -17.23 3.31 -28.02
C ASP A 194 -16.67 3.74 -29.40
N PHE A 195 -16.11 2.80 -30.18
CA PHE A 195 -15.64 2.98 -31.57
C PHE A 195 -16.52 2.20 -32.56
#